data_AF-B1MLG3-F1
#
_entry.id   AF-B1MLG3-F1
#
_cell.length_a   1.000
_cell.length_b   1.000
_cell.length_c   1.000
_cell.angle_alpha   90.00
_cell.angle_beta   90.00
_cell.angle_gamma   90.00
#
_symmetry.space_group_name_H-M   'P 1'
#
loop_
_entity.id
_entity.type
_entity.pdbx_description
1 polymer ?
#
loop_
_entity_poly.entity_id
_entity_poly.type
_entity_poly.pdbx_seq_one_letter_code
_entity_poly.pdbx_strand_id
1 'polypeptide(L)'
;MARLQLAQDPAADELLEDNPLALLIAMLLDQQIPMEVAFAGPKKIADRIGGIDAHQIAEYDPDKFVALCSERPAIHRFPGSMAKRVQVLAQEIVDEYDGRAENIWKAGDPDGPELLKRLKALPGFGEQKAKIFLALLGKQYGVQPKDWRKAAGNYGEKGTHLSVADVVDAESLGLVRAHKKEMKAAAKAKAAKA
;
A
#
# COMPACT_ATOMS: atom_id res chain seq x y z
N MET A 1 12.01 -15.13 2.49
CA MET A 1 11.09 -14.44 1.56
C MET A 1 11.93 -13.82 0.47
N ALA A 2 11.37 -13.60 -0.73
CA ALA A 2 12.08 -12.81 -1.75
C ALA A 2 12.01 -11.33 -1.37
N ARG A 3 13.08 -10.58 -1.66
CA ARG A 3 13.14 -9.14 -1.43
C ARG A 3 12.05 -8.43 -2.23
N LEU A 4 11.30 -7.52 -1.61
CA LEU A 4 10.38 -6.62 -2.29
C LEU A 4 11.15 -5.76 -3.29
N GLN A 5 10.52 -5.47 -4.43
CA GLN A 5 11.06 -4.62 -5.47
C GLN A 5 9.97 -3.66 -5.97
N LEU A 6 9.23 -3.05 -5.05
CA LEU A 6 8.05 -2.24 -5.37
C LEU A 6 8.43 -0.78 -5.62
N ALA A 7 9.35 -0.25 -4.81
CA ALA A 7 9.88 1.10 -4.94
C ALA A 7 10.97 1.19 -6.03
N GLN A 8 11.58 0.05 -6.39
CA GLN A 8 12.77 -0.01 -7.27
C GLN A 8 13.96 0.76 -6.66
N ASP A 9 13.99 0.83 -5.33
CA ASP A 9 15.03 1.45 -4.52
C ASP A 9 15.33 0.51 -3.35
N PRO A 10 16.56 -0.03 -3.23
CA PRO A 10 16.87 -1.05 -2.24
C PRO A 10 16.57 -0.65 -0.80
N ALA A 11 16.77 0.61 -0.42
CA ALA A 11 16.58 1.08 0.95
C ALA A 11 15.10 1.35 1.26
N ALA A 12 14.33 1.83 0.28
CA ALA A 12 12.89 1.93 0.41
C ALA A 12 12.23 0.54 0.46
N ASP A 13 12.66 -0.39 -0.39
CA ASP A 13 12.13 -1.76 -0.43
C ASP A 13 12.42 -2.52 0.88
N GLU A 14 13.61 -2.35 1.46
CA GLU A 14 13.96 -2.90 2.78
C GLU A 14 13.05 -2.34 3.89
N LEU A 15 12.79 -1.03 3.91
CA LEU A 15 11.83 -0.44 4.86
C LEU A 15 10.42 -1.03 4.70
N LEU A 16 9.97 -1.30 3.48
CA LEU A 16 8.67 -1.89 3.21
C LEU A 16 8.57 -3.35 3.68
N GLU A 17 9.68 -4.10 3.65
CA GLU A 17 9.77 -5.44 4.19
C GLU A 17 9.66 -5.43 5.72
N ASP A 18 10.42 -4.54 6.37
CA ASP A 18 10.58 -4.56 7.82
C ASP A 18 9.47 -3.83 8.58
N ASN A 19 8.78 -2.89 7.93
CA ASN A 19 7.79 -2.04 8.59
C ASN A 19 6.38 -2.16 7.95
N PRO A 20 5.46 -2.90 8.61
CA PRO A 20 4.07 -3.06 8.20
C PRO A 20 3.31 -1.74 7.95
N LEU A 21 3.58 -0.70 8.76
CA LEU A 21 2.95 0.61 8.59
C LEU A 21 3.49 1.32 7.33
N ALA A 22 4.78 1.22 7.04
CA ALA A 22 5.36 1.74 5.81
C ALA A 22 4.69 1.12 4.58
N LEU A 23 4.45 -0.19 4.60
CA LEU A 23 3.77 -0.89 3.52
C LEU A 23 2.32 -0.42 3.31
N LEU A 24 1.57 -0.18 4.39
CA LEU A 24 0.22 0.40 4.32
C LEU A 24 0.23 1.83 3.77
N ILE A 25 1.17 2.67 4.22
CA ILE A 25 1.34 4.05 3.74
C ILE A 25 1.66 4.04 2.24
N ALA A 26 2.58 3.18 1.79
CA ALA A 26 2.88 3.03 0.36
C ALA A 26 1.63 2.69 -0.46
N MET A 27 0.83 1.72 0.00
CA MET A 27 -0.42 1.36 -0.67
C MET A 27 -1.45 2.49 -0.65
N LEU A 28 -1.53 3.27 0.43
CA LEU A 28 -2.38 4.46 0.51
C LEU A 28 -1.97 5.49 -0.55
N LEU A 29 -0.66 5.70 -0.73
CA LEU A 29 -0.08 6.62 -1.71
C LEU A 29 -0.16 6.12 -3.16
N ASP A 30 -0.36 4.81 -3.40
CA ASP A 30 -0.53 4.25 -4.76
C ASP A 30 -1.88 4.64 -5.34
N GLN A 31 -1.96 5.89 -5.78
CA GLN A 31 -3.07 6.44 -6.51
C GLN A 31 -2.54 7.55 -7.38
N GLN A 32 -2.92 7.55 -8.65
CA GLN A 32 -2.68 8.70 -9.52
C GLN A 32 -1.19 9.07 -9.75
N ILE A 33 -0.24 8.23 -9.33
CA ILE A 33 1.19 8.34 -9.61
C ILE A 33 1.76 6.98 -10.02
N PRO A 34 2.98 6.88 -10.57
CA PRO A 34 3.65 5.59 -10.75
C PRO A 34 3.81 4.88 -9.40
N MET A 35 3.67 3.55 -9.39
CA MET A 35 3.68 2.77 -8.14
C MET A 35 5.02 2.91 -7.43
N GLU A 36 6.13 2.97 -8.17
CA GLU A 36 7.49 3.06 -7.65
C GLU A 36 7.65 4.34 -6.84
N VAL A 37 7.06 5.44 -7.31
CA VAL A 37 7.05 6.73 -6.62
C VAL A 37 6.21 6.66 -5.34
N ALA A 38 5.07 5.96 -5.37
CA ALA A 38 4.21 5.77 -4.21
C ALA A 38 4.90 4.92 -3.13
N PHE A 39 5.49 3.80 -3.54
CA PHE A 39 6.16 2.84 -2.66
C PHE A 39 7.50 3.36 -2.12
N ALA A 40 8.15 4.33 -2.77
CA ALA A 40 9.24 5.10 -2.20
C ALA A 40 8.80 6.20 -1.20
N GLY A 41 7.49 6.51 -1.13
CA GLY A 41 6.93 7.57 -0.30
C GLY A 41 7.21 7.43 1.21
N PRO A 42 6.98 6.24 1.82
CA PRO A 42 7.26 6.03 3.24
C PRO A 42 8.72 6.31 3.62
N LYS A 43 9.69 5.94 2.78
CA LYS A 43 11.11 6.18 3.04
C LYS A 43 11.43 7.68 3.19
N LYS A 44 10.80 8.53 2.38
CA LYS A 44 10.94 10.00 2.50
C LYS A 44 10.37 10.53 3.81
N ILE A 45 9.27 9.95 4.30
CA ILE A 45 8.72 10.31 5.62
C ILE A 45 9.73 9.87 6.69
N ALA A 46 10.19 8.62 6.63
CA ALA A 46 11.16 8.05 7.57
C ALA A 46 12.43 8.90 7.69
N ASP A 47 13.00 9.32 6.56
CA ASP A 47 14.22 10.13 6.52
C ASP A 47 14.07 11.51 7.16
N ARG A 48 12.84 12.04 7.21
CA ARG A 48 12.55 13.39 7.70
C ARG A 48 12.12 13.41 9.17
N ILE A 49 11.38 12.40 9.64
CA ILE A 49 10.94 12.32 11.05
C ILE A 49 11.75 11.34 11.90
N GLY A 50 12.69 10.60 11.30
CA GLY A 50 13.56 9.65 11.99
C GLY A 50 13.01 8.23 12.12
N GLY A 51 11.96 7.88 11.37
CA GLY A 51 11.37 6.54 11.38
C GLY A 51 9.94 6.49 10.84
N ILE A 52 9.34 5.30 10.87
CA ILE A 52 7.90 5.08 10.61
C ILE A 52 7.29 4.45 11.85
N ASP A 53 6.54 5.27 12.59
CA ASP A 53 5.82 4.88 13.80
C ASP A 53 4.42 5.51 13.78
N ALA A 54 3.40 4.74 14.19
CA ALA A 54 2.01 5.18 14.11
C ALA A 54 1.73 6.34 15.07
N HIS A 55 2.22 6.25 16.31
CA HIS A 55 2.01 7.30 17.32
C HIS A 55 2.71 8.59 16.90
N GLN A 56 3.97 8.50 16.47
CA GLN A 56 4.74 9.66 16.02
C GLN A 56 4.05 10.39 14.87
N ILE A 57 3.50 9.66 13.88
CA ILE A 57 2.82 10.26 12.73
C ILE A 57 1.45 10.84 13.13
N ALA A 58 0.70 10.12 13.97
CA ALA A 58 -0.63 10.54 14.41
C ALA A 58 -0.57 11.81 15.29
N GLU A 59 0.40 11.88 16.20
CA GLU A 59 0.58 13.01 17.12
C GLU A 59 1.35 14.19 16.50
N TYR A 60 1.90 14.02 15.29
CA TYR A 60 2.65 15.08 14.62
C TYR A 60 1.77 16.30 14.36
N ASP A 61 2.32 17.50 14.56
CA ASP A 61 1.63 18.74 14.21
C ASP A 61 1.20 18.71 12.72
N PRO A 62 -0.10 18.83 12.40
CA PRO A 62 -0.60 18.58 11.05
C PRO A 62 0.01 19.48 9.98
N ASP A 63 0.23 20.76 10.28
CA ASP A 63 0.77 21.71 9.32
C ASP A 63 2.27 21.47 9.09
N LYS A 64 3.01 21.14 10.15
CA LYS A 64 4.42 20.71 10.02
C LYS A 64 4.55 19.40 9.28
N PHE A 65 3.66 18.43 9.52
CA PHE A 65 3.69 17.15 8.82
C PHE A 65 3.38 17.31 7.32
N VAL A 66 2.42 18.19 6.98
CA VAL A 66 2.15 18.57 5.59
C VAL A 66 3.36 19.23 4.94
N ALA A 67 4.01 20.19 5.62
CA ALA A 67 5.21 20.85 5.12
C ALA A 67 6.32 19.84 4.84
N LEU A 68 6.57 18.96 5.81
CA LEU A 68 7.55 17.88 5.73
C LEU A 68 7.26 16.94 4.56
N CYS A 69 6.01 16.49 4.37
CA CYS A 69 5.63 15.63 3.24
C CYS A 69 5.75 16.34 1.88
N SER A 70 5.71 17.68 1.88
CA SER A 70 5.78 18.53 0.69
C SER A 70 7.20 18.92 0.29
N GLU A 71 8.20 18.68 1.15
CA GLU A 71 9.61 18.91 0.83
C GLU A 71 10.01 18.17 -0.44
N ARG A 72 10.74 18.86 -1.34
CA ARG A 72 11.13 18.29 -2.64
C ARG A 72 12.33 17.34 -2.47
N PRO A 73 12.29 16.14 -3.07
CA PRO A 73 11.17 15.55 -3.81
C PRO A 73 10.02 15.13 -2.88
N ALA A 74 8.79 15.58 -3.17
CA ALA A 74 7.63 15.34 -2.33
C ALA A 74 7.24 13.85 -2.28
N ILE A 75 6.48 13.44 -1.26
CA ILE A 75 6.00 12.06 -1.12
C ILE A 75 4.96 11.68 -2.19
N HIS A 76 4.28 12.68 -2.75
CA HIS A 76 3.21 12.50 -3.73
C HIS A 76 3.04 13.78 -4.57
N ARG A 77 2.37 13.68 -5.72
CA ARG A 77 1.96 14.86 -6.53
C ARG A 77 0.89 15.74 -5.89
N PHE A 78 0.31 15.28 -4.77
CA PHE A 78 -0.70 15.96 -3.96
C PHE A 78 -0.29 15.90 -2.49
N PRO A 79 0.86 16.48 -2.12
CA PRO A 79 1.51 16.15 -0.85
C PRO A 79 0.67 16.56 0.36
N GLY A 80 0.02 17.72 0.35
CA GLY A 80 -0.82 18.14 1.48
C GLY A 80 -2.03 17.26 1.73
N SER A 81 -2.74 16.82 0.68
CA SER A 81 -3.91 15.93 0.87
C SER A 81 -3.49 14.51 1.24
N MET A 82 -2.37 14.03 0.71
CA MET A 82 -1.85 12.71 1.07
C MET A 82 -1.24 12.68 2.48
N ALA A 83 -0.55 13.73 2.92
CA ALA A 83 -0.05 13.85 4.28
C ALA A 83 -1.17 13.73 5.32
N LYS A 84 -2.27 14.47 5.12
CA LYS A 84 -3.47 14.37 5.97
C LYS A 84 -4.04 12.95 6.02
N ARG A 85 -4.11 12.27 4.86
CA ARG A 85 -4.59 10.88 4.81
C ARG A 85 -3.65 9.91 5.51
N VAL A 86 -2.34 10.15 5.44
CA VAL A 86 -1.34 9.36 6.16
C VAL A 86 -1.51 9.52 7.67
N GLN A 87 -1.75 10.74 8.18
CA GLN A 87 -2.04 10.94 9.60
C GLN A 87 -3.34 10.26 10.03
N VAL A 88 -4.41 10.37 9.22
CA VAL A 88 -5.68 9.67 9.51
C VAL A 88 -5.49 8.15 9.53
N LEU A 89 -4.69 7.60 8.60
CA LEU A 89 -4.34 6.19 8.63
C LEU A 89 -3.55 5.83 9.89
N ALA A 90 -2.55 6.63 10.27
CA ALA A 90 -1.76 6.38 11.48
C ALA A 90 -2.64 6.41 12.74
N GLN A 91 -3.56 7.37 12.83
CA GLN A 91 -4.53 7.46 13.92
C GLN A 91 -5.42 6.21 14.00
N GLU A 92 -5.95 5.73 12.86
CA GLU A 92 -6.73 4.48 12.80
C GLU A 92 -5.92 3.28 13.32
N ILE A 93 -4.63 3.21 12.99
CA ILE A 93 -3.74 2.15 13.49
C ILE A 93 -3.49 2.29 15.00
N VAL A 94 -3.37 3.50 15.52
CA VAL A 94 -3.27 3.75 16.97
C VAL A 94 -4.54 3.28 17.68
N ASP A 95 -5.70 3.74 17.21
CA ASP A 95 -6.98 3.54 17.89
C ASP A 95 -7.44 2.09 17.86
N GLU A 96 -7.37 1.43 16.71
CA GLU A 96 -7.94 0.10 16.50
C GLU A 96 -6.91 -1.03 16.68
N TYR A 97 -5.62 -0.71 16.57
CA TYR A 97 -4.54 -1.70 16.50
C TYR A 97 -3.35 -1.43 17.43
N ASP A 98 -3.48 -0.50 18.39
CA ASP A 98 -2.46 -0.18 19.41
C ASP A 98 -1.13 0.23 18.77
N GLY A 99 -1.20 1.01 17.70
CA GLY A 99 -0.05 1.52 16.96
C GLY A 99 0.68 0.47 16.10
N ARG A 100 0.23 -0.78 16.12
CA ARG A 100 0.91 -1.93 15.50
C ARG A 100 0.16 -2.41 14.26
N ALA A 101 0.56 -1.91 13.09
CA ALA A 101 -0.08 -2.22 11.81
C ALA A 101 -0.19 -3.73 11.50
N GLU A 102 0.77 -4.56 11.95
CA GLU A 102 0.69 -6.01 11.77
C GLU A 102 -0.47 -6.67 12.52
N ASN A 103 -1.04 -6.02 13.53
CA ASN A 103 -2.20 -6.53 14.24
C ASN A 103 -3.43 -6.64 13.33
N ILE A 104 -3.49 -5.90 12.23
CA ILE A 104 -4.54 -6.06 11.21
C ILE A 104 -4.67 -7.53 10.78
N TRP A 105 -3.55 -8.23 10.58
CA TRP A 105 -3.53 -9.64 10.14
C TRP A 105 -3.02 -10.63 11.20
N LYS A 106 -2.52 -10.18 12.35
CA LYS A 106 -2.09 -11.08 13.45
C LYS A 106 -3.12 -11.19 14.58
N ALA A 107 -3.81 -10.10 14.91
CA ALA A 107 -4.66 -10.07 16.10
C ALA A 107 -5.91 -10.96 15.90
N GLY A 108 -6.01 -12.00 16.73
CA GLY A 108 -7.14 -12.93 16.72
C GLY A 108 -7.14 -13.92 15.57
N ASP A 109 -6.01 -14.11 14.86
CA ASP A 109 -5.84 -15.09 13.76
C ASP A 109 -6.98 -15.03 12.71
N PRO A 110 -7.18 -13.88 12.05
CA PRO A 110 -8.31 -13.69 11.14
C PRO A 110 -8.18 -14.57 9.89
N ASP A 111 -9.31 -15.01 9.34
CA ASP A 111 -9.33 -15.61 8.01
C ASP A 111 -9.24 -14.52 6.91
N GLY A 112 -9.13 -14.96 5.65
CA GLY A 112 -9.06 -14.08 4.48
C GLY A 112 -10.22 -13.08 4.38
N PRO A 113 -11.49 -13.52 4.52
CA PRO A 113 -12.64 -12.62 4.58
C PRO A 113 -12.58 -11.58 5.70
N GLU A 114 -12.23 -11.96 6.93
CA GLU A 114 -12.10 -11.03 8.05
C GLU A 114 -10.93 -10.06 7.83
N LEU A 115 -9.78 -10.54 7.36
CA LEU A 115 -8.66 -9.68 6.99
C LEU A 115 -9.06 -8.68 5.89
N LEU A 116 -9.78 -9.12 4.86
CA LEU A 116 -10.28 -8.21 3.82
C LEU A 116 -11.23 -7.15 4.42
N LYS A 117 -12.10 -7.54 5.34
CA LYS A 117 -13.01 -6.62 6.02
C LYS A 117 -12.24 -5.56 6.81
N ARG A 118 -11.22 -5.95 7.58
CA ARG A 118 -10.33 -5.03 8.31
C ARG A 118 -9.60 -4.08 7.37
N LEU A 119 -9.02 -4.60 6.29
CA LEU A 119 -8.36 -3.77 5.27
C LEU A 119 -9.31 -2.76 4.63
N LYS A 120 -10.58 -3.13 4.40
CA LYS A 120 -11.60 -2.22 3.85
C LYS A 120 -12.04 -1.12 4.83
N ALA A 121 -11.88 -1.33 6.13
CA ALA A 121 -12.19 -0.32 7.14
C ALA A 121 -11.14 0.80 7.14
N LEU A 122 -9.92 0.52 6.71
CA LEU A 122 -8.84 1.51 6.70
C LEU A 122 -9.14 2.70 5.77
N PRO A 123 -8.80 3.93 6.20
CA PRO A 123 -9.04 5.13 5.41
C PRO A 123 -8.27 5.07 4.08
N GLY A 124 -9.00 5.19 2.97
CA GLY A 124 -8.43 5.14 1.62
C GLY A 124 -8.32 3.76 0.99
N PHE A 125 -8.72 2.68 1.70
CA PHE A 125 -8.70 1.30 1.22
C PHE A 125 -10.08 0.85 0.72
N GLY A 126 -10.50 1.37 -0.44
CA GLY A 126 -11.69 0.85 -1.12
C GLY A 126 -11.55 -0.63 -1.52
N GLU A 127 -12.66 -1.27 -1.90
CA GLU A 127 -12.77 -2.71 -2.24
C GLU A 127 -11.59 -3.26 -3.06
N GLN A 128 -11.27 -2.60 -4.18
CA GLN A 128 -10.20 -3.04 -5.06
C GLN A 128 -8.82 -2.93 -4.40
N LYS A 129 -8.54 -1.82 -3.70
CA LYS A 129 -7.27 -1.58 -3.02
C LYS A 129 -7.06 -2.60 -1.91
N ALA A 130 -8.10 -2.87 -1.11
CA ALA A 130 -8.05 -3.86 -0.05
C ALA A 130 -7.78 -5.28 -0.59
N LYS A 131 -8.39 -5.67 -1.71
CA LYS A 131 -8.12 -6.97 -2.36
C LYS A 131 -6.70 -7.08 -2.91
N ILE A 132 -6.19 -6.01 -3.53
CA ILE A 132 -4.80 -5.97 -4.01
C ILE A 132 -3.83 -6.06 -2.83
N PHE A 133 -4.09 -5.34 -1.74
CA PHE A 133 -3.23 -5.39 -0.56
C PHE A 133 -3.27 -6.77 0.11
N LEU A 134 -4.44 -7.39 0.24
CA LEU A 134 -4.56 -8.77 0.70
C LEU A 134 -3.77 -9.74 -0.19
N ALA A 135 -3.81 -9.54 -1.50
CA ALA A 135 -2.99 -10.33 -2.42
C ALA A 135 -1.49 -10.11 -2.20
N LEU A 136 -1.05 -8.86 -2.01
CA LEU A 136 0.35 -8.54 -1.73
C LEU A 136 0.83 -9.22 -0.45
N LEU A 137 0.04 -9.12 0.61
CA LEU A 137 0.27 -9.79 1.89
C LEU A 137 0.48 -11.30 1.72
N GLY A 138 -0.41 -11.97 0.98
CA GLY A 138 -0.33 -13.42 0.78
C GLY A 138 0.74 -13.88 -0.22
N LYS A 139 0.99 -13.11 -1.27
CA LYS A 139 1.94 -13.48 -2.34
C LYS A 139 3.38 -13.20 -1.95
N GLN A 140 3.64 -12.05 -1.30
CA GLN A 140 5.00 -11.56 -1.09
C GLN A 140 5.37 -11.40 0.40
N TYR A 141 4.39 -11.13 1.26
CA TYR A 141 4.62 -10.84 2.69
C TYR A 141 4.44 -12.05 3.63
N GLY A 142 4.14 -13.24 3.08
CA GLY A 142 3.97 -14.47 3.85
C GLY A 142 2.69 -14.56 4.70
N VAL A 143 1.79 -13.59 4.62
CA VAL A 143 0.54 -13.54 5.39
C VAL A 143 -0.54 -14.33 4.65
N GLN A 144 -0.69 -15.61 5.00
CA GLN A 144 -1.52 -16.56 4.25
C GLN A 144 -2.65 -17.17 5.10
N PRO A 145 -3.57 -16.36 5.69
CA PRO A 145 -4.69 -16.89 6.46
C PRO A 145 -5.62 -17.72 5.58
N LYS A 146 -6.44 -18.58 6.20
CA LYS A 146 -7.39 -19.43 5.48
C LYS A 146 -8.22 -18.61 4.48
N ASP A 147 -8.41 -19.11 3.26
CA ASP A 147 -9.24 -18.49 2.22
C ASP A 147 -8.80 -17.09 1.72
N TRP A 148 -7.57 -16.63 2.04
CA TRP A 148 -7.07 -15.33 1.59
C TRP A 148 -7.12 -15.13 0.07
N ARG A 149 -6.79 -16.16 -0.72
CA ARG A 149 -6.84 -16.09 -2.20
C ARG A 149 -8.25 -15.87 -2.70
N LYS A 150 -9.23 -16.57 -2.12
CA LYS A 150 -10.64 -16.43 -2.46
C LYS A 150 -11.15 -15.02 -2.12
N ALA A 151 -10.76 -14.50 -0.96
CA ALA A 151 -11.11 -13.15 -0.54
C ALA A 151 -10.48 -12.07 -1.44
N ALA A 152 -9.23 -12.26 -1.87
CA ALA A 152 -8.54 -11.36 -2.81
C ALA A 152 -9.12 -11.40 -4.24
N GLY A 153 -9.98 -12.37 -4.58
CA GLY A 153 -10.54 -12.56 -5.92
C GLY A 153 -9.44 -12.80 -6.96
N ASN A 154 -9.59 -12.22 -8.16
CA ASN A 154 -8.63 -12.38 -9.26
C ASN A 154 -7.19 -11.99 -8.86
N TYR A 155 -7.03 -11.06 -7.90
CA TYR A 155 -5.71 -10.67 -7.41
C TYR A 155 -5.02 -11.78 -6.60
N GLY A 156 -5.76 -12.75 -6.06
CA GLY A 156 -5.22 -13.89 -5.33
C GLY A 156 -4.77 -15.07 -6.20
N GLU A 157 -5.07 -15.04 -7.50
CA GLU A 157 -4.71 -16.12 -8.43
C GLU A 157 -3.20 -16.23 -8.64
N LYS A 158 -2.72 -17.43 -8.96
CA LYS A 158 -1.29 -17.69 -9.22
C LYS A 158 -0.96 -17.35 -10.67
N GLY A 159 0.26 -16.88 -10.92
CA GLY A 159 0.75 -16.59 -12.28
C GLY A 159 0.12 -15.37 -12.96
N THR A 160 -0.56 -14.52 -12.18
CA THR A 160 -1.15 -13.28 -12.66
C THR A 160 -0.16 -12.13 -12.66
N HIS A 161 -0.43 -11.10 -13.47
CA HIS A 161 0.33 -9.84 -13.52
C HIS A 161 -0.65 -8.65 -13.52
N LEU A 162 -1.57 -8.63 -12.55
CA LEU A 162 -2.70 -7.71 -12.51
C LEU A 162 -2.43 -6.46 -11.67
N SER A 163 -1.53 -6.55 -10.69
CA SER A 163 -1.37 -5.53 -9.66
C SER A 163 0.03 -5.50 -9.04
N VAL A 164 0.27 -4.59 -8.11
CA VAL A 164 1.52 -4.51 -7.35
C VAL A 164 1.83 -5.79 -6.58
N ALA A 165 0.80 -6.56 -6.20
CA ALA A 165 0.96 -7.88 -5.58
C ALA A 165 1.69 -8.91 -6.46
N ASP A 166 1.81 -8.63 -7.76
CA ASP A 166 2.45 -9.51 -8.75
C ASP A 166 3.86 -9.02 -9.14
N VAL A 167 4.34 -7.88 -8.60
CA VAL A 167 5.66 -7.33 -8.92
C VAL A 167 6.71 -7.91 -7.99
N VAL A 168 7.60 -8.74 -8.51
CA VAL A 168 8.70 -9.38 -7.76
C VAL A 168 10.08 -9.10 -8.37
N ASP A 169 10.11 -8.50 -9.56
CA ASP A 169 11.30 -8.13 -10.33
C ASP A 169 10.95 -7.12 -11.43
N ALA A 170 11.95 -6.70 -12.21
CA ALA A 170 11.76 -5.75 -13.31
C ALA A 170 10.88 -6.30 -14.45
N GLU A 171 10.89 -7.62 -14.68
CA GLU A 171 10.11 -8.26 -15.74
C GLU A 171 8.61 -8.22 -15.40
N SER A 172 8.26 -8.70 -14.21
CA SER A 172 6.89 -8.66 -13.67
C SER A 172 6.36 -7.23 -13.54
N LEU A 173 7.21 -6.25 -13.19
CA LEU A 173 6.84 -4.83 -13.22
C LEU A 173 6.42 -4.37 -14.63
N GLY A 174 7.17 -4.79 -15.65
CA GLY A 174 6.85 -4.55 -17.06
C GLY A 174 5.48 -5.14 -17.44
N LEU A 175 5.22 -6.37 -17.05
CA LEU A 175 3.95 -7.07 -17.31
C LEU A 175 2.75 -6.39 -16.63
N VAL A 176 2.88 -5.99 -15.36
CA VAL A 176 1.83 -5.28 -14.63
C VAL A 176 1.54 -3.91 -15.25
N ARG A 177 2.58 -3.18 -15.71
CA ARG A 177 2.40 -1.91 -16.42
C ARG A 177 1.67 -2.10 -17.75
N ALA A 178 2.03 -3.13 -18.51
CA ALA A 178 1.36 -3.47 -19.76
C ALA A 178 -0.14 -3.78 -19.52
N HIS A 179 -0.44 -4.63 -18.54
CA HIS A 179 -1.81 -4.96 -18.17
C HIS A 179 -2.63 -3.71 -17.74
N LYS A 180 -2.08 -2.85 -16.88
CA LYS A 180 -2.75 -1.60 -16.47
C LYS A 180 -3.03 -0.68 -17.67
N LYS A 181 -2.12 -0.62 -18.65
CA LYS A 181 -2.30 0.17 -19.87
C LYS A 181 -3.43 -0.37 -20.74
N GLU A 182 -3.49 -1.69 -20.93
CA GLU A 182 -4.55 -2.38 -21.68
C GLU A 182 -5.92 -2.17 -21.04
N MET A 183 -6.03 -2.36 -19.72
CA MET A 183 -7.29 -2.15 -18.99
C MET A 183 -7.78 -0.70 -19.08
N LYS A 184 -6.87 0.28 -19.00
CA LYS A 184 -7.22 1.70 -19.18
C LYS A 184 -7.69 2.00 -20.60
N ALA A 185 -7.05 1.40 -21.61
CA ALA A 185 -7.47 1.54 -23.00
C ALA A 185 -8.86 0.92 -23.23
N ALA A 186 -9.11 -0.28 -22.70
CA ALA A 186 -10.40 -0.96 -22.77
C ALA A 186 -11.51 -0.15 -22.07
N ALA A 187 -11.24 0.40 -20.88
CA ALA A 187 -12.20 1.24 -20.15
C ALA A 187 -12.56 2.52 -20.93
N LYS A 188 -11.57 3.19 -21.54
CA LYS A 188 -11.81 4.34 -22.42
C LYS A 188 -12.65 3.97 -23.63
N ALA A 189 -12.35 2.84 -24.28
CA ALA A 189 -13.11 2.37 -25.43
C ALA A 189 -14.56 2.02 -25.07
N LYS A 190 -14.80 1.46 -23.88
CA LYS A 190 -16.15 1.20 -23.36
C LYS A 190 -16.91 2.49 -23.06
N ALA A 191 -16.25 3.47 -22.44
CA ALA A 191 -16.84 4.77 -22.14
C ALA A 191 -17.16 5.60 -23.39
N ALA A 192 -16.39 5.44 -24.49
CA ALA A 192 -16.65 6.09 -25.76
C ALA A 192 -17.77 5.43 -26.60
N LYS A 193 -18.18 4.21 -26.22
CA LYS A 193 -19.26 3.44 -26.88
C LYS A 193 -20.59 3.49 -26.13
N ALA A 194 -20.60 4.03 -24.91
CA ALA A 194 -21.79 4.24 -24.08
C ALA A 194 -22.28 5.68 -24.25
#